data_AF-A0A2N6B144-F1
#
_entry.id   AF-A0A2N6B144-F1
#
_cell.length_a   1.000
_cell.length_b   1.000
_cell.length_c   1.000
_cell.angle_alpha   90.00
_cell.angle_beta   90.00
_cell.angle_gamma   90.00
#
_symmetry.space_group_name_H-M   'P 1'
#
loop_
_entity.id
_entity.type
_entity.pdbx_description
1 polymer ?
#
loop_
_entity_poly.entity_id
_entity_poly.type
_entity_poly.pdbx_seq_one_letter_code
_entity_poly.pdbx_strand_id
1 'polypeptide(L)'
;MVHKLLINDVLRDSAVSKEEKYAYFPIGKAANTNIKRWLWEVECARGYETPVPQTYFDVHNYGWINADRETPWIAFSRKSGADFATALASKFKFTVVRNPFLRTLSGYRDKIESAKHPGPATAAKFKLPSYPESFEEFVAMVCDQDDSQSDIHFRSQTYSCLYNFVKFDKIVHIENLSDELGEVSQSCFGSNHAEANSSEAKHATGSSSVFEKYFTPDLIDALKKRFKSDFELLGYSDDPLVQAPVRPVGNSGRYAEIFPDLLALSAGDPSEPAKNIQQWLARTEVDQGAAFGLTKYLEQMTRIWDNTQARNEPSSEITTKDLLAGAENSQLTGDQLGGDAAFELADTILRNLRLKISTQGSGTVDVEGFGRFSFKRNKNGARRILFSPGDH
;
A
#
# COMPACT_ATOMS: atom_id res chain seq x y z
N MET A 1 -1.35 10.75 -2.24
CA MET A 1 -2.72 10.51 -1.69
C MET A 1 -2.87 9.02 -1.38
N VAL A 2 -3.48 8.62 -0.26
CA VAL A 2 -3.64 7.19 0.08
C VAL A 2 -4.65 6.57 -0.88
N HIS A 3 -4.21 5.65 -1.74
CA HIS A 3 -5.13 4.99 -2.65
C HIS A 3 -6.03 4.00 -1.90
N LYS A 4 -7.31 3.90 -2.28
CA LYS A 4 -8.28 2.95 -1.71
C LYS A 4 -7.80 1.49 -1.78
N LEU A 5 -7.02 1.16 -2.82
CA LEU A 5 -6.39 -0.15 -2.97
C LEU A 5 -5.36 -0.43 -1.87
N LEU A 6 -4.59 0.59 -1.45
CA LEU A 6 -3.61 0.46 -0.39
C LEU A 6 -4.27 0.23 0.97
N ILE A 7 -5.33 0.97 1.29
CA ILE A 7 -6.10 0.76 2.53
C ILE A 7 -6.60 -0.68 2.59
N ASN A 8 -7.17 -1.18 1.49
CA ASN A 8 -7.67 -2.56 1.45
C ASN A 8 -6.56 -3.60 1.60
N ASP A 9 -5.39 -3.40 0.99
CA ASP A 9 -4.24 -4.31 1.16
C ASP A 9 -3.77 -4.32 2.63
N VAL A 10 -3.68 -3.15 3.26
CA VAL A 10 -3.25 -3.01 4.66
C VAL A 10 -4.27 -3.61 5.62
N LEU A 11 -5.56 -3.31 5.46
CA LEU A 11 -6.64 -3.90 6.27
C LEU A 11 -6.63 -5.43 6.15
N ARG A 12 -6.43 -5.96 4.94
CA ARG A 12 -6.40 -7.39 4.66
C ARG A 12 -5.20 -8.08 5.29
N ASP A 13 -4.01 -7.50 5.12
CA ASP A 13 -2.78 -8.21 5.41
C ASP A 13 -2.28 -8.00 6.84
N SER A 14 -2.65 -6.88 7.49
CA SER A 14 -2.20 -6.56 8.85
C SER A 14 -2.61 -7.64 9.85
N ALA A 15 -1.68 -7.99 10.73
CA ALA A 15 -1.93 -8.93 11.83
C ALA A 15 -2.12 -8.13 13.11
N VAL A 16 -3.38 -7.91 13.48
CA VAL A 16 -3.75 -7.24 14.74
C VAL A 16 -4.25 -8.30 15.69
N SER A 17 -3.56 -8.51 16.81
CA SER A 17 -3.95 -9.56 17.75
C SER A 17 -5.28 -9.27 18.45
N LYS A 18 -6.08 -10.32 18.67
CA LYS A 18 -7.28 -10.28 19.51
C LYS A 18 -6.91 -10.07 20.98
N GLU A 19 -5.90 -10.80 21.47
CA GLU A 19 -5.57 -10.91 22.89
C GLU A 19 -4.30 -10.12 23.25
N GLU A 20 -3.30 -10.14 22.38
CA GLU A 20 -2.00 -9.53 22.62
C GLU A 20 -1.91 -8.07 22.18
N LYS A 21 -0.88 -7.37 22.66
CA LYS A 21 -0.75 -5.91 22.49
C LYS A 21 -0.06 -5.50 21.19
N TYR A 22 -0.09 -6.29 20.12
CA TYR A 22 0.59 -5.93 18.87
C TYR A 22 -0.34 -5.71 17.67
N ALA A 23 0.17 -4.89 16.74
CA ALA A 23 -0.32 -4.74 15.38
C ALA A 23 0.87 -4.76 14.41
N TYR A 24 0.94 -5.79 13.58
CA TYR A 24 2.00 -5.96 12.59
C TYR A 24 1.51 -5.58 11.19
N PHE A 25 2.23 -4.65 10.55
CA PHE A 25 1.97 -4.18 9.20
C PHE A 25 2.93 -4.86 8.23
N PRO A 26 2.49 -5.88 7.48
CA PRO A 26 3.40 -6.69 6.70
C PRO A 26 3.86 -6.02 5.41
N ILE A 27 5.10 -6.32 5.03
CA ILE A 27 5.69 -5.87 3.78
C ILE A 27 6.13 -7.10 2.97
N GLY A 28 5.69 -7.17 1.71
CA GLY A 28 6.09 -8.23 0.80
C GLY A 28 7.62 -8.31 0.71
N LYS A 29 8.17 -9.53 0.79
CA LYS A 29 9.61 -9.82 0.65
C LYS A 29 10.52 -9.27 1.78
N ALA A 30 9.94 -8.83 2.90
CA ALA A 30 10.65 -8.49 4.14
C ALA A 30 10.29 -9.49 5.27
N ALA A 31 10.56 -10.78 5.04
CA ALA A 31 10.27 -11.88 5.99
C ALA A 31 8.81 -12.05 6.44
N ASN A 32 7.83 -11.46 5.73
CA ASN A 32 6.42 -11.45 6.13
C ASN A 32 5.87 -12.81 6.61
N THR A 33 6.04 -13.86 5.82
CA THR A 33 5.57 -15.21 6.17
C THR A 33 6.16 -15.70 7.49
N ASN A 34 7.45 -15.47 7.72
CA ASN A 34 8.15 -15.90 8.94
C ASN A 34 7.68 -15.13 10.15
N ILE A 35 7.50 -13.81 10.03
CA ILE A 35 6.99 -12.98 11.14
C ILE A 35 5.57 -13.37 11.52
N LYS A 36 4.72 -13.64 10.53
CA LYS A 36 3.36 -14.13 10.79
C LYS A 36 3.34 -15.49 11.48
N ARG A 37 4.21 -16.43 11.09
CA ARG A 37 4.37 -17.72 11.78
C ARG A 37 4.87 -17.55 13.20
N TRP A 38 5.90 -16.73 13.39
CA TRP A 38 6.45 -16.42 14.70
C TRP A 38 5.40 -15.82 15.65
N LEU A 39 4.64 -14.82 15.19
CA LEU A 39 3.53 -14.25 15.96
C LEU A 39 2.49 -15.31 16.34
N TRP A 40 2.13 -16.18 15.40
CA TRP A 40 1.19 -17.26 15.66
C TRP A 40 1.71 -18.26 16.70
N GLU A 41 2.99 -18.67 16.59
CA GLU A 41 3.63 -19.57 17.54
C GLU A 41 3.64 -18.99 18.95
N VAL A 42 3.87 -17.68 19.09
CA VAL A 42 3.78 -16.97 20.37
C VAL A 42 2.35 -17.00 20.91
N GLU A 43 1.34 -16.75 20.08
CA GLU A 43 -0.09 -16.81 20.47
C GLU A 43 -0.49 -18.21 20.94
N CYS A 44 -0.04 -19.26 20.23
CA CYS A 44 -0.24 -20.65 20.64
C CYS A 44 0.44 -20.98 21.97
N ALA A 45 1.69 -20.56 22.15
CA ALA A 45 2.45 -20.81 23.37
C ALA A 45 1.80 -20.15 24.60
N ARG A 46 0.99 -19.11 24.39
CA ARG A 46 0.25 -18.38 25.43
C ARG A 46 -1.19 -18.88 25.60
N GLY A 47 -1.59 -19.87 24.81
CA GLY A 47 -2.90 -20.52 24.92
C GLY A 47 -4.05 -19.76 24.27
N TYR A 48 -3.77 -18.77 23.42
CA TYR A 48 -4.80 -17.99 22.73
C TYR A 48 -5.27 -18.62 21.43
N GLU A 49 -4.47 -19.53 20.84
CA GLU A 49 -4.80 -20.16 19.58
C GLU A 49 -4.38 -21.63 19.54
N THR A 50 -5.05 -22.42 18.71
CA THR A 50 -4.68 -23.81 18.48
C THR A 50 -3.42 -23.93 17.61
N PRO A 51 -2.54 -24.93 17.86
CA PRO A 51 -1.34 -25.11 17.05
C PRO A 51 -1.66 -25.26 15.57
N VAL A 52 -0.84 -24.62 14.74
CA VAL A 52 -0.89 -24.75 13.29
C VAL A 52 -0.82 -26.24 12.88
N PRO A 53 -1.74 -26.75 12.04
CA PRO A 53 -1.64 -28.10 11.51
C PRO A 53 -0.32 -28.36 10.78
N GLN A 54 0.20 -29.59 10.83
CA GLN A 54 1.45 -29.98 10.13
C GLN A 54 1.37 -29.88 8.59
N THR A 55 0.17 -29.81 8.01
CA THR A 55 -0.03 -29.62 6.57
C THR A 55 0.02 -28.14 6.19
N TYR A 56 0.40 -27.85 4.93
CA TYR A 56 0.64 -26.50 4.39
C TYR A 56 -0.23 -25.40 5.02
N PHE A 57 0.44 -24.53 5.80
CA PHE A 57 -0.18 -23.41 6.51
C PHE A 57 0.11 -22.09 5.79
N ASP A 58 -0.92 -21.55 5.15
CA ASP A 58 -0.83 -20.24 4.51
C ASP A 58 -1.31 -19.14 5.47
N VAL A 59 -0.37 -18.63 6.28
CA VAL A 59 -0.57 -17.46 7.16
C VAL A 59 -1.18 -16.24 6.50
N HIS A 60 -1.19 -16.16 5.16
CA HIS A 60 -1.75 -15.02 4.43
C HIS A 60 -3.27 -15.11 4.24
N ASN A 61 -3.89 -16.29 4.39
CA ASN A 61 -5.33 -16.48 4.10
C ASN A 61 -6.24 -16.39 5.34
N TYR A 62 -5.71 -16.57 6.55
CA TYR A 62 -6.47 -16.64 7.80
C TYR A 62 -6.86 -15.28 8.41
N GLY A 63 -6.50 -14.15 7.78
CA GLY A 63 -6.97 -12.81 8.19
C GLY A 63 -8.19 -12.29 7.42
N TRP A 64 -8.57 -12.95 6.32
CA TRP A 64 -9.57 -12.42 5.37
C TRP A 64 -10.64 -13.41 4.93
N ILE A 65 -10.29 -14.67 4.64
CA ILE A 65 -11.23 -15.64 4.02
C ILE A 65 -11.92 -16.49 5.09
N ASN A 66 -11.22 -16.79 6.18
CA ASN A 66 -11.71 -17.62 7.28
C ASN A 66 -11.74 -16.75 8.54
N ALA A 67 -12.78 -15.92 8.67
CA ALA A 67 -13.08 -15.18 9.91
C ALA A 67 -13.63 -16.09 11.02
N ASP A 68 -13.48 -17.41 10.88
CA ASP A 68 -13.79 -18.36 11.92
C ASP A 68 -12.73 -18.31 13.03
N ARG A 69 -13.00 -19.04 14.10
CA ARG A 69 -12.30 -18.94 15.39
C ARG A 69 -10.85 -19.46 15.36
N GLU A 70 -10.29 -19.75 14.20
CA GLU A 70 -9.01 -20.47 14.04
C GLU A 70 -7.81 -19.55 13.78
N THR A 71 -7.91 -18.25 14.11
CA THR A 71 -6.84 -17.26 13.91
C THR A 71 -6.72 -16.35 15.13
N PRO A 72 -5.48 -15.99 15.56
CA PRO A 72 -5.30 -15.07 16.67
C PRO A 72 -5.55 -13.61 16.28
N TRP A 73 -5.77 -13.33 14.99
CA TRP A 73 -5.88 -11.96 14.47
C TRP A 73 -7.32 -11.54 14.20
N ILE A 74 -7.58 -10.25 14.39
CA ILE A 74 -8.86 -9.61 14.04
C ILE A 74 -8.96 -9.54 12.50
N ALA A 75 -10.08 -10.02 11.97
CA ALA A 75 -10.38 -9.92 10.55
C ALA A 75 -11.02 -8.56 10.23
N PHE A 76 -10.40 -7.77 9.35
CA PHE A 76 -10.96 -6.51 8.89
C PHE A 76 -11.54 -6.63 7.48
N SER A 77 -12.79 -6.22 7.33
CA SER A 77 -13.40 -6.07 6.01
C SER A 77 -13.03 -4.72 5.39
N ARG A 78 -13.29 -4.56 4.09
CA ARG A 78 -13.13 -3.26 3.41
C ARG A 78 -13.99 -2.13 3.98
N LYS A 79 -15.01 -2.46 4.80
CA LYS A 79 -15.89 -1.50 5.47
C LYS A 79 -15.48 -1.25 6.92
N SER A 80 -14.49 -1.97 7.44
CA SER A 80 -14.09 -1.95 8.86
C SER A 80 -12.96 -0.95 9.13
N GLY A 81 -12.89 0.16 8.39
CA GLY A 81 -11.82 1.14 8.52
C GLY A 81 -11.77 1.79 9.90
N ALA A 82 -12.93 2.19 10.44
CA ALA A 82 -13.05 2.74 11.79
C ALA A 82 -12.72 1.70 12.87
N ASP A 83 -13.18 0.46 12.70
CA ASP A 83 -12.85 -0.65 13.60
C ASP A 83 -11.35 -0.93 13.62
N PHE A 84 -10.70 -0.86 12.46
CA PHE A 84 -9.24 -1.00 12.35
C PHE A 84 -8.52 0.11 13.11
N ALA A 85 -8.89 1.37 12.89
CA ALA A 85 -8.31 2.49 13.62
C ALA A 85 -8.44 2.32 15.14
N THR A 86 -9.64 1.91 15.59
CA THR A 86 -9.93 1.64 17.00
C THR A 86 -9.07 0.50 17.54
N ALA A 87 -8.96 -0.61 16.80
CA ALA A 87 -8.15 -1.76 17.17
C ALA A 87 -6.65 -1.42 17.27
N LEU A 88 -6.15 -0.49 16.46
CA LEU A 88 -4.75 -0.05 16.48
C LEU A 88 -4.39 0.88 17.65
N ALA A 89 -5.37 1.57 18.24
CA ALA A 89 -5.13 2.61 19.22
C ALA A 89 -4.41 2.08 20.48
N SER A 90 -4.72 0.85 20.89
CA SER A 90 -4.16 0.20 22.09
C SER A 90 -3.02 -0.78 21.80
N LYS A 91 -2.50 -0.82 20.57
CA LYS A 91 -1.51 -1.80 20.13
C LYS A 91 -0.15 -1.15 19.90
N PHE A 92 0.90 -1.90 20.23
CA PHE A 92 2.26 -1.70 19.77
C PHE A 92 2.32 -1.99 18.26
N LYS A 93 2.52 -0.94 17.48
CA LYS A 93 2.52 -0.97 16.01
C LYS A 93 3.93 -1.19 15.52
N PHE A 94 4.15 -2.26 14.76
CA PHE A 94 5.46 -2.49 14.16
C PHE A 94 5.35 -3.00 12.73
N THR A 95 6.46 -2.88 12.00
CA THR A 95 6.63 -3.46 10.66
C THR A 95 8.03 -4.02 10.53
N VAL A 96 8.24 -4.88 9.55
CA VAL A 96 9.56 -5.43 9.20
C VAL A 96 9.92 -4.97 7.80
N VAL A 97 11.09 -4.35 7.67
CA VAL A 97 11.62 -3.78 6.43
C VAL A 97 12.88 -4.50 6.01
N ARG A 98 13.26 -4.32 4.75
CA ARG A 98 14.48 -4.90 4.16
C ARG A 98 15.18 -3.89 3.28
N ASN A 99 16.50 -3.99 3.13
CA ASN A 99 17.25 -3.16 2.19
C ASN A 99 16.57 -3.19 0.79
N PRO A 100 16.23 -2.03 0.18
CA PRO A 100 15.43 -2.00 -1.05
C PRO A 100 16.03 -2.80 -2.22
N PHE A 101 17.37 -2.83 -2.37
CA PHE A 101 18.02 -3.63 -3.40
C PHE A 101 17.79 -5.12 -3.18
N LEU A 102 18.09 -5.61 -1.97
CA LEU A 102 17.93 -7.01 -1.61
C LEU A 102 16.47 -7.46 -1.63
N ARG A 103 15.55 -6.57 -1.27
CA ARG A 103 14.11 -6.82 -1.34
C ARG A 103 13.64 -7.00 -2.80
N THR A 104 14.10 -6.12 -3.69
CA THR A 104 13.79 -6.18 -5.13
C THR A 104 14.28 -7.49 -5.74
N LEU A 105 15.54 -7.85 -5.49
CA LEU A 105 16.10 -9.11 -5.97
C LEU A 105 15.36 -10.32 -5.39
N SER A 106 15.02 -10.28 -4.10
CA SER A 106 14.22 -11.34 -3.48
C SER A 106 12.85 -11.50 -4.14
N GLY A 107 12.21 -10.40 -4.52
CA GLY A 107 10.96 -10.38 -5.28
C GLY A 107 11.10 -11.05 -6.64
N TYR A 108 12.10 -10.64 -7.43
CA TYR A 108 12.38 -11.24 -8.73
C TYR A 108 12.60 -12.75 -8.62
N ARG A 109 13.51 -13.18 -7.74
CA ARG A 109 13.89 -14.59 -7.64
C ARG A 109 12.74 -15.50 -7.24
N ASP A 110 11.91 -15.03 -6.30
CA ASP A 110 10.76 -15.78 -5.81
C ASP A 110 9.59 -15.79 -6.80
N LYS A 111 9.24 -14.64 -7.37
CA LYS A 111 8.00 -14.50 -8.15
C LYS A 111 8.18 -14.72 -9.65
N ILE A 112 9.39 -14.53 -10.16
CA ILE A 112 9.71 -14.56 -11.59
C ILE A 112 10.68 -15.69 -11.91
N GLU A 113 11.91 -15.66 -11.36
CA GLU A 113 12.97 -16.64 -11.68
C GLU A 113 12.55 -18.08 -11.30
N SER A 114 11.93 -18.24 -10.13
CA SER A 114 11.47 -19.53 -9.61
C SER A 114 10.01 -19.85 -10.00
N ALA A 115 9.42 -19.12 -10.94
CA ALA A 115 8.03 -19.34 -11.33
C ALA A 115 7.85 -20.72 -11.97
N LYS A 116 6.90 -21.52 -11.45
CA LYS A 116 6.57 -22.84 -12.01
C LYS A 116 6.05 -22.79 -13.45
N HIS A 117 5.42 -21.68 -13.82
CA HIS A 117 4.84 -21.45 -15.14
C HIS A 117 5.25 -20.06 -15.65
N PRO A 118 6.50 -19.90 -16.11
CA PRO A 118 6.99 -18.62 -16.62
C PRO A 118 6.17 -18.17 -17.85
N GLY A 119 5.99 -16.87 -18.03
CA GLY A 119 5.26 -16.29 -19.15
C GLY A 119 4.13 -15.30 -18.76
N PRO A 120 3.30 -14.89 -19.73
CA PRO A 120 2.37 -13.76 -19.58
C PRO A 120 1.36 -13.89 -18.43
N ALA A 121 0.93 -15.12 -18.10
CA ALA A 121 0.03 -15.35 -16.97
C ALA A 121 0.69 -15.02 -15.63
N THR A 122 1.97 -15.35 -15.46
CA THR A 122 2.75 -15.02 -14.27
C THR A 122 2.99 -13.51 -14.18
N ALA A 123 3.34 -12.87 -15.30
CA ALA A 123 3.46 -11.41 -15.35
C ALA A 123 2.17 -10.71 -14.92
N ALA A 124 1.04 -11.09 -15.52
CA ALA A 124 -0.27 -10.54 -15.19
C ALA A 124 -0.65 -10.76 -13.71
N LYS A 125 -0.33 -11.94 -13.15
CA LYS A 125 -0.54 -12.25 -11.72
C LYS A 125 0.16 -11.25 -10.80
N PHE A 126 1.38 -10.83 -11.16
CA PHE A 126 2.17 -9.87 -10.39
C PHE A 126 2.14 -8.46 -11.00
N LYS A 127 1.12 -8.15 -11.79
CA LYS A 127 0.85 -6.83 -12.39
C LYS A 127 2.00 -6.26 -13.21
N LEU A 128 2.86 -7.11 -13.76
CA LEU A 128 3.89 -6.70 -14.71
C LEU A 128 3.28 -6.58 -16.12
N PRO A 129 3.75 -5.63 -16.95
CA PRO A 129 3.22 -5.43 -18.31
C PRO A 129 3.49 -6.62 -19.24
N SER A 130 4.63 -7.29 -19.05
CA SER A 130 5.01 -8.53 -19.73
C SER A 130 5.85 -9.39 -18.79
N TYR A 131 6.12 -10.65 -19.18
CA TYR A 131 7.05 -11.48 -18.42
C TYR A 131 8.47 -10.98 -18.71
N PRO A 132 9.26 -10.59 -17.69
CA PRO A 132 10.62 -10.15 -17.92
C PRO A 132 11.53 -11.36 -18.11
N GLU A 133 12.36 -11.32 -19.15
CA GLU A 133 13.31 -12.37 -19.50
C GLU A 133 14.61 -12.26 -18.70
N SER A 134 14.85 -11.10 -18.07
CA SER A 134 16.03 -10.86 -17.22
C SER A 134 15.70 -10.04 -15.97
N PHE A 135 16.68 -9.90 -15.07
CA PHE A 135 16.53 -9.05 -13.89
C PHE A 135 16.51 -7.57 -14.27
N GLU A 136 17.28 -7.17 -15.28
CA GLU A 136 17.31 -5.82 -15.84
C GLU A 136 15.92 -5.42 -16.35
N GLU A 137 15.28 -6.27 -17.16
CA GLU A 137 13.93 -6.03 -17.67
C GLU A 137 12.91 -5.95 -16.53
N PHE A 138 13.03 -6.82 -15.52
CA PHE A 138 12.18 -6.77 -14.34
C PHE A 138 12.33 -5.44 -13.58
N VAL A 139 13.55 -4.97 -13.33
CA VAL A 139 13.82 -3.70 -12.65
C VAL A 139 13.26 -2.53 -13.46
N ALA A 140 13.45 -2.52 -14.78
CA ALA A 140 12.88 -1.49 -15.65
C ALA A 140 11.36 -1.43 -15.51
N MET A 141 10.67 -2.58 -15.55
CA MET A 141 9.22 -2.65 -15.38
C MET A 141 8.77 -2.16 -13.99
N VAL A 142 9.45 -2.56 -12.91
CA VAL A 142 9.10 -2.13 -11.55
C VAL A 142 9.33 -0.63 -11.35
N CYS A 143 10.40 -0.08 -11.92
CA CYS A 143 10.73 1.34 -11.80
C CYS A 143 9.80 2.24 -12.62
N ASP A 144 9.23 1.74 -13.71
CA ASP A 144 8.26 2.45 -14.55
C ASP A 144 6.84 2.45 -13.94
N GLN A 145 6.59 1.65 -12.91
CA GLN A 145 5.28 1.54 -12.27
C GLN A 145 5.18 2.32 -10.95
N ASP A 146 4.10 3.10 -10.83
CA ASP A 146 3.69 3.69 -9.55
C ASP A 146 3.39 2.63 -8.49
N ASP A 147 3.54 2.99 -7.22
CA ASP A 147 3.19 2.12 -6.09
C ASP A 147 1.73 1.65 -6.12
N SER A 148 0.82 2.50 -6.61
CA SER A 148 -0.61 2.19 -6.70
C SER A 148 -0.92 1.08 -7.71
N GLN A 149 -0.08 0.91 -8.74
CA GLN A 149 -0.21 -0.12 -9.77
C GLN A 149 0.68 -1.33 -9.51
N SER A 150 1.75 -1.14 -8.75
CA SER A 150 2.68 -2.19 -8.38
C SER A 150 2.01 -3.28 -7.54
N ASP A 151 2.46 -4.51 -7.77
CA ASP A 151 2.15 -5.63 -6.89
C ASP A 151 2.80 -5.45 -5.51
N ILE A 152 2.18 -6.00 -4.46
CA ILE A 152 2.63 -5.85 -3.07
C ILE A 152 4.06 -6.37 -2.84
N HIS A 153 4.57 -7.25 -3.70
CA HIS A 153 5.92 -7.79 -3.60
C HIS A 153 7.00 -6.83 -4.14
N PHE A 154 6.63 -5.87 -4.99
CA PHE A 154 7.57 -4.98 -5.71
C PHE A 154 7.36 -3.49 -5.40
N ARG A 155 6.19 -3.13 -4.87
CA ARG A 155 5.84 -1.79 -4.38
C ARG A 155 6.80 -1.29 -3.29
N SER A 156 6.98 0.02 -3.13
CA SER A 156 7.76 0.59 -2.03
C SER A 156 7.23 0.18 -0.66
N GLN A 157 8.15 0.09 0.30
CA GLN A 157 7.90 -0.34 1.67
C GLN A 157 7.15 0.74 2.44
N THR A 158 7.61 1.99 2.33
CA THR A 158 6.99 3.16 2.96
C THR A 158 5.53 3.34 2.53
N TYR A 159 5.22 3.09 1.26
CA TYR A 159 3.84 3.06 0.80
C TYR A 159 3.11 1.84 1.35
N SER A 160 3.68 0.65 1.27
CA SER A 160 3.03 -0.62 1.69
C SER A 160 2.60 -0.61 3.16
N CYS A 161 3.40 -0.03 4.06
CA CYS A 161 3.10 0.04 5.48
C CYS A 161 2.40 1.33 5.91
N LEU A 162 1.97 2.19 4.96
CA LEU A 162 1.37 3.49 5.26
C LEU A 162 2.25 4.34 6.20
N TYR A 163 3.55 4.41 5.93
CA TYR A 163 4.54 5.05 6.79
C TYR A 163 4.18 6.49 7.19
N ASN A 164 3.48 7.26 6.36
CA ASN A 164 3.08 8.62 6.74
C ASN A 164 1.83 8.68 7.65
N PHE A 165 1.06 7.60 7.76
CA PHE A 165 -0.22 7.56 8.48
C PHE A 165 -0.16 6.70 9.75
N VAL A 166 0.68 5.67 9.76
CA VAL A 166 0.84 4.80 10.92
C VAL A 166 2.06 5.26 11.70
N LYS A 167 1.83 5.78 12.91
CA LYS A 167 2.92 6.03 13.85
C LYS A 167 3.39 4.69 14.42
N PHE A 168 4.48 4.17 13.87
CA PHE A 168 5.10 2.93 14.35
C PHE A 168 5.79 3.13 15.69
N ASP A 169 5.69 2.13 16.56
CA ASP A 169 6.44 2.04 17.81
C ASP A 169 7.82 1.43 17.56
N LYS A 170 7.92 0.49 16.61
CA LYS A 170 9.19 -0.09 16.12
C LYS A 170 9.14 -0.36 14.62
N ILE A 171 10.23 -0.05 13.93
CA ILE A 171 10.51 -0.53 12.58
C ILE A 171 11.67 -1.51 12.73
N VAL A 172 11.45 -2.75 12.30
CA VAL A 172 12.41 -3.85 12.45
C VAL A 172 13.13 -4.08 11.14
N HIS A 173 14.45 -4.14 11.15
CA HIS A 173 15.26 -4.47 9.98
C HIS A 173 15.50 -5.97 9.90
N ILE A 174 15.22 -6.58 8.74
CA ILE A 174 15.49 -8.00 8.53
C ILE A 174 16.98 -8.34 8.71
N GLU A 175 17.86 -7.38 8.44
CA GLU A 175 19.30 -7.50 8.61
C GLU A 175 19.71 -7.65 10.09
N ASN A 176 18.87 -7.18 11.02
CA ASN A 176 19.06 -7.26 12.48
C ASN A 176 17.92 -8.03 13.16
N LEU A 177 17.25 -8.93 12.44
CA LEU A 177 15.92 -9.41 12.80
C LEU A 177 15.84 -10.01 14.21
N SER A 178 16.83 -10.83 14.59
CA SER A 178 16.86 -11.50 15.89
C SER A 178 16.87 -10.52 17.05
N ASP A 179 17.76 -9.53 16.99
CA ASP A 179 17.96 -8.58 18.09
C ASP A 179 16.76 -7.63 18.21
N GLU A 180 16.31 -7.10 17.08
CA GLU A 180 15.22 -6.12 17.06
C GLU A 180 13.84 -6.75 17.34
N LEU A 181 13.64 -8.04 17.04
CA LEU A 181 12.43 -8.76 17.49
C LEU A 181 12.44 -9.05 18.99
N GLY A 182 13.61 -9.08 19.64
CA GLY A 182 13.68 -9.16 21.10
C GLY A 182 13.00 -7.96 21.77
N GLU A 183 13.22 -6.77 21.23
CA GLU A 183 12.55 -5.53 21.70
C GLU A 183 11.05 -5.54 21.45
N VAL A 184 10.62 -6.01 20.27
CA VAL A 184 9.19 -6.18 19.95
C VAL A 184 8.56 -7.17 20.93
N SER A 185 9.21 -8.32 21.15
CA SER A 185 8.71 -9.36 22.05
C SER A 185 8.51 -8.82 23.47
N GLN A 186 9.53 -8.13 23.99
CA GLN A 186 9.48 -7.55 25.32
C GLN A 186 8.34 -6.54 25.46
N SER A 187 8.13 -5.72 24.43
CA SER A 187 7.09 -4.67 24.44
C SER A 187 5.68 -5.23 24.30
N CYS A 188 5.50 -6.23 23.43
CA CYS A 188 4.20 -6.81 23.11
C CYS A 188 3.75 -7.84 24.14
N PHE A 189 4.65 -8.71 24.58
CA PHE A 189 4.33 -9.94 25.32
C PHE A 189 4.84 -9.96 26.77
N GLY A 190 5.73 -9.01 27.13
CA GLY A 190 6.38 -8.94 28.43
C GLY A 190 7.56 -9.92 28.61
N SER A 191 7.90 -10.70 27.57
CA SER A 191 8.98 -11.69 27.56
C SER A 191 9.65 -11.75 26.18
N ASN A 192 10.92 -12.14 26.15
CA ASN A 192 11.66 -12.29 24.89
C ASN A 192 11.32 -13.63 24.21
N HIS A 193 10.85 -13.57 22.97
CA HIS A 193 10.52 -14.74 22.13
C HIS A 193 11.34 -14.78 20.82
N ALA A 194 12.47 -14.06 20.76
CA ALA A 194 13.28 -13.96 19.54
C ALA A 194 13.89 -15.29 19.08
N GLU A 195 14.18 -16.21 20.01
CA GLU A 195 14.79 -17.51 19.72
C GLU A 195 13.94 -18.39 18.79
N ALA A 196 12.62 -18.18 18.75
CA ALA A 196 11.69 -18.90 17.88
C ALA A 196 11.87 -18.55 16.38
N ASN A 197 12.56 -17.46 16.03
CA ASN A 197 12.78 -17.03 14.64
C ASN A 197 14.19 -17.38 14.10
N SER A 198 14.95 -18.22 14.81
CA SER A 198 16.38 -18.44 14.58
C SER A 198 16.74 -19.39 13.42
N SER A 199 15.77 -19.97 12.72
CA SER A 199 16.03 -21.04 11.73
C SER A 199 16.39 -20.57 10.31
N GLU A 200 16.12 -19.31 9.92
CA GLU A 200 16.33 -18.84 8.54
C GLU A 200 17.34 -17.67 8.37
N ALA A 201 17.92 -17.15 9.46
CA ALA A 201 18.83 -16.00 9.44
C ALA A 201 20.26 -16.30 8.90
N LYS A 202 20.53 -17.50 8.36
CA LYS A 202 21.89 -17.97 8.03
C LYS A 202 22.39 -17.68 6.61
N HIS A 203 21.78 -16.75 5.85
CA HIS A 203 22.21 -16.44 4.47
C HIS A 203 22.98 -15.13 4.29
N ALA A 204 23.51 -14.54 5.36
CA ALA A 204 24.23 -13.25 5.30
C ALA A 204 25.64 -13.32 4.65
N THR A 205 26.24 -14.49 4.42
CA THR A 205 27.66 -14.59 4.02
C THR A 205 27.92 -14.77 2.51
N GLY A 206 26.96 -14.48 1.63
CA GLY A 206 27.13 -14.57 0.17
C GLY A 206 26.79 -13.29 -0.61
N SER A 207 26.56 -12.17 0.08
CA SER A 207 25.85 -11.03 -0.50
C SER A 207 26.65 -10.23 -1.53
N SER A 208 27.99 -10.15 -1.43
CA SER A 208 28.84 -9.46 -2.41
C SER A 208 28.80 -10.13 -3.79
N SER A 209 28.96 -11.45 -3.84
CA SER A 209 28.90 -12.22 -5.11
C SER A 209 27.52 -12.17 -5.78
N VAL A 210 26.45 -12.02 -5.00
CA VAL A 210 25.09 -11.88 -5.52
C VAL A 210 24.88 -10.47 -6.07
N PHE A 211 25.45 -9.45 -5.43
CA PHE A 211 25.36 -8.08 -5.92
C PHE A 211 26.07 -7.92 -7.27
N GLU A 212 27.31 -8.38 -7.39
CA GLU A 212 28.08 -8.32 -8.64
C GLU A 212 27.40 -9.07 -9.80
N LYS A 213 26.65 -10.14 -9.48
CA LYS A 213 25.94 -10.92 -10.49
C LYS A 213 24.73 -10.18 -11.08
N TYR A 214 23.97 -9.45 -10.26
CA TYR A 214 22.67 -8.93 -10.66
C TYR A 214 22.63 -7.40 -10.83
N PHE A 215 23.53 -6.64 -10.21
CA PHE A 215 23.42 -5.19 -10.17
C PHE A 215 24.50 -4.52 -11.02
N THR A 216 24.06 -3.84 -12.06
CA THR A 216 24.87 -2.87 -12.80
C THR A 216 24.68 -1.46 -12.21
N PRO A 217 25.59 -0.51 -12.47
CA PRO A 217 25.42 0.88 -12.04
C PRO A 217 24.07 1.49 -12.44
N ASP A 218 23.61 1.24 -13.67
CA ASP A 218 22.35 1.79 -14.17
C ASP A 218 21.13 1.23 -13.40
N LEU A 219 21.16 -0.06 -13.05
CA LEU A 219 20.10 -0.68 -12.24
C LEU A 219 20.09 -0.11 -10.81
N ILE A 220 21.27 0.11 -10.25
CA ILE A 220 21.42 0.72 -8.93
C ILE A 220 20.79 2.11 -8.94
N ASP A 221 21.13 2.96 -9.90
CA ASP A 221 20.61 4.32 -10.00
C ASP A 221 19.09 4.35 -10.21
N ALA A 222 18.55 3.45 -11.04
CA ALA A 222 17.11 3.30 -11.23
C ALA A 222 16.39 2.96 -9.91
N LEU A 223 16.91 1.99 -9.16
CA LEU A 223 16.33 1.55 -7.89
C LEU A 223 16.46 2.61 -6.79
N LYS A 224 17.60 3.32 -6.72
CA LYS A 224 17.80 4.46 -5.81
C LYS A 224 16.74 5.52 -6.03
N LYS A 225 16.48 5.87 -7.30
CA LYS A 225 15.43 6.83 -7.65
C LYS A 225 14.05 6.30 -7.28
N ARG A 226 13.74 5.05 -7.66
CA ARG A 226 12.40 4.45 -7.46
C ARG A 226 12.03 4.27 -5.99
N PHE A 227 13.00 3.90 -5.15
CA PHE A 227 12.81 3.58 -3.74
C PHE A 227 13.47 4.59 -2.80
N LYS A 228 13.68 5.84 -3.27
CA LYS A 228 14.30 6.91 -2.49
C LYS A 228 13.73 7.05 -1.08
N SER A 229 12.40 7.08 -0.96
CA SER A 229 11.71 7.18 0.33
C SER A 229 12.00 5.98 1.24
N ASP A 230 12.15 4.78 0.69
CA ASP A 230 12.48 3.60 1.50
C ASP A 230 13.92 3.71 2.04
N PHE A 231 14.87 4.21 1.24
CA PHE A 231 16.23 4.45 1.74
C PHE A 231 16.25 5.51 2.83
N GLU A 232 15.69 6.68 2.56
CA GLU A 232 15.74 7.84 3.45
C GLU A 232 14.95 7.62 4.74
N LEU A 233 13.71 7.13 4.62
CA LEU A 233 12.77 7.08 5.74
C LEU A 233 12.86 5.79 6.55
N LEU A 234 13.46 4.72 6.01
CA LEU A 234 13.63 3.43 6.71
C LEU A 234 15.08 3.19 7.15
N GLY A 235 15.94 4.20 7.05
CA GLY A 235 17.29 4.19 7.62
C GLY A 235 18.32 3.36 6.85
N TYR A 236 18.13 3.13 5.56
CA TYR A 236 19.10 2.42 4.72
C TYR A 236 20.07 3.36 4.01
N SER A 237 21.24 2.82 3.69
CA SER A 237 22.17 3.46 2.76
C SER A 237 21.72 3.22 1.33
N ASP A 238 21.87 4.23 0.48
CA ASP A 238 21.71 4.12 -0.97
C ASP A 238 23.02 3.67 -1.66
N ASP A 239 24.05 3.32 -0.88
CA ASP A 239 25.23 2.56 -1.30
C ASP A 239 24.89 1.05 -1.31
N PRO A 240 24.91 0.38 -2.47
CA PRO A 240 24.58 -1.05 -2.59
C PRO A 240 25.51 -1.97 -1.79
N LEU A 241 26.72 -1.53 -1.44
CA LEU A 241 27.66 -2.29 -0.63
C LEU A 241 27.35 -2.20 0.87
N VAL A 242 26.55 -1.22 1.28
CA VAL A 242 26.14 -1.01 2.67
C VAL A 242 24.72 -1.55 2.88
N GLN A 243 24.63 -2.83 3.22
CA GLN A 243 23.35 -3.53 3.35
C GLN A 243 22.66 -3.30 4.69
N ALA A 244 23.44 -3.16 5.76
CA ALA A 244 22.93 -2.89 7.09
C ALA A 244 22.26 -1.50 7.16
N PRO A 245 21.26 -1.31 8.04
CA PRO A 245 20.74 0.01 8.32
C PRO A 245 21.83 0.92 8.89
N VAL A 246 21.82 2.18 8.46
CA VAL A 246 22.88 3.17 8.77
C VAL A 246 22.37 4.36 9.57
N ARG A 247 21.06 4.50 9.77
CA ARG A 247 20.46 5.63 10.46
C ARG A 247 19.33 5.18 11.39
N PRO A 248 19.13 5.88 12.53
CA PRO A 248 17.91 5.77 13.29
C PRO A 248 16.71 6.08 12.39
N VAL A 249 15.69 5.25 12.48
CA VAL A 249 14.48 5.42 11.68
C VAL A 249 13.56 6.39 12.41
N GLY A 250 13.08 7.42 11.72
CA GLY A 250 11.99 8.24 12.26
C GLY A 250 10.72 7.40 12.40
N ASN A 251 9.95 7.59 13.46
CA ASN A 251 8.62 7.00 13.59
C ASN A 251 7.60 7.93 12.93
N SER A 252 7.72 8.17 11.63
CA SER A 252 6.76 9.06 11.00
C SER A 252 5.38 8.42 11.08
N GLY A 253 4.45 9.23 11.54
CA GLY A 253 3.00 9.08 11.48
C GLY A 253 2.50 10.50 11.30
N ARG A 254 3.09 11.21 10.31
CA ARG A 254 2.89 12.65 10.08
C ARG A 254 1.41 13.00 9.98
N TYR A 255 0.62 12.06 9.47
CA TYR A 255 -0.82 12.15 9.25
C TYR A 255 -1.60 11.19 10.16
N ALA A 256 -1.01 10.72 11.26
CA ALA A 256 -1.64 9.75 12.15
C ALA A 256 -2.90 10.32 12.82
N GLU A 257 -2.96 11.62 13.09
CA GLU A 257 -4.14 12.28 13.67
C GLU A 257 -5.39 12.13 12.79
N ILE A 258 -5.21 12.19 11.46
CA ILE A 258 -6.32 12.10 10.49
C ILE A 258 -6.51 10.69 9.94
N PHE A 259 -5.67 9.74 10.34
CA PHE A 259 -5.75 8.39 9.81
C PHE A 259 -7.10 7.70 10.11
N PRO A 260 -7.69 7.82 11.32
CA PRO A 260 -9.03 7.29 11.59
C PRO A 260 -10.09 7.89 10.66
N ASP A 261 -10.09 9.21 10.47
CA ASP A 261 -11.04 9.90 9.59
C ASP A 261 -10.85 9.47 8.12
N LEU A 262 -9.60 9.32 7.66
CA LEU A 262 -9.31 8.82 6.32
C LEU A 262 -9.83 7.39 6.09
N LEU A 263 -9.75 6.53 7.09
CA LEU A 263 -10.31 5.19 7.03
C LEU A 263 -11.85 5.24 7.01
N ALA A 264 -12.45 6.13 7.81
CA ALA A 264 -13.89 6.31 7.92
C ALA A 264 -14.54 6.86 6.63
N LEU A 265 -13.85 7.72 5.87
CA LEU A 265 -14.33 8.23 4.57
C LEU A 265 -14.71 7.12 3.58
N SER A 266 -14.13 5.94 3.71
CA SER A 266 -14.39 4.80 2.82
C SER A 266 -15.54 3.90 3.28
N ALA A 267 -16.07 4.13 4.48
CA ALA A 267 -16.93 3.20 5.22
C ALA A 267 -18.34 3.72 5.54
N GLY A 268 -18.62 5.03 5.40
CA GLY A 268 -19.92 5.60 5.78
C GLY A 268 -20.12 7.07 5.38
N ASP A 269 -20.92 7.79 6.17
CA ASP A 269 -21.17 9.23 6.00
C ASP A 269 -19.84 10.01 6.10
N PRO A 270 -19.43 10.71 5.03
CA PRO A 270 -18.15 11.41 5.00
C PRO A 270 -18.20 12.77 5.71
N SER A 271 -19.37 13.27 6.15
CA SER A 271 -19.52 14.64 6.64
C SER A 271 -18.63 14.96 7.86
N GLU A 272 -18.67 14.12 8.89
CA GLU A 272 -17.85 14.30 10.09
C GLU A 272 -16.35 14.02 9.83
N PRO A 273 -15.94 12.90 9.19
CA PRO A 273 -14.55 12.69 8.82
C PRO A 273 -13.96 13.79 7.94
N ALA A 274 -14.72 14.28 6.95
CA ALA A 274 -14.26 15.35 6.06
C ALA A 274 -14.04 16.66 6.82
N LYS A 275 -14.95 17.01 7.74
CA LYS A 275 -14.81 18.18 8.60
C LYS A 275 -13.57 18.08 9.49
N ASN A 276 -13.33 16.93 10.10
CA ASN A 276 -12.15 16.71 10.96
C ASN A 276 -10.84 16.89 10.17
N ILE A 277 -10.77 16.32 8.96
CA ILE A 277 -9.59 16.45 8.10
C ILE A 277 -9.39 17.90 7.64
N GLN A 278 -10.45 18.62 7.27
CA GLN A 278 -10.36 20.05 6.91
C GLN A 278 -9.86 20.91 8.06
N GLN A 279 -10.34 20.67 9.29
CA GLN A 279 -9.85 21.35 10.48
C GLN A 279 -8.39 21.06 10.76
N TRP A 280 -7.96 19.80 10.57
CA TRP A 280 -6.57 19.41 10.71
C TRP A 280 -5.67 20.09 9.66
N LEU A 281 -6.11 20.15 8.40
CA LEU A 281 -5.41 20.86 7.33
C LEU A 281 -5.24 22.35 7.65
N ALA A 282 -6.26 22.99 8.20
CA ALA A 282 -6.24 24.43 8.50
C ALA A 282 -5.26 24.81 9.62
N ARG A 283 -4.94 23.88 10.53
CA ARG A 283 -4.07 24.15 11.70
C ARG A 283 -2.65 23.63 11.57
N THR A 284 -2.34 22.85 10.53
CA THR A 284 -1.07 22.15 10.40
C THR A 284 -0.27 22.75 9.23
N GLU A 285 1.05 22.90 9.39
CA GLU A 285 1.97 23.24 8.30
C GLU A 285 2.16 22.03 7.37
N VAL A 286 1.09 21.67 6.65
CA VAL A 286 1.13 20.66 5.61
C VAL A 286 1.66 21.31 4.34
N ASP A 287 2.39 20.54 3.55
CA ASP A 287 2.75 20.95 2.19
C ASP A 287 1.51 21.41 1.42
N GLN A 288 1.58 22.57 0.76
CA GLN A 288 0.44 23.20 0.12
C GLN A 288 -0.18 22.30 -0.98
N GLY A 289 0.63 21.52 -1.68
CA GLY A 289 0.15 20.57 -2.69
C GLY A 289 -0.60 19.40 -2.06
N ALA A 290 -0.07 18.84 -0.97
CA ALA A 290 -0.74 17.77 -0.23
C ALA A 290 -2.06 18.23 0.41
N ALA A 291 -2.08 19.44 0.96
CA ALA A 291 -3.28 20.05 1.54
C ALA A 291 -4.36 20.28 0.47
N PHE A 292 -3.98 20.81 -0.68
CA PHE A 292 -4.89 21.04 -1.80
C PHE A 292 -5.52 19.74 -2.33
N GLY A 293 -4.69 18.72 -2.58
CA GLY A 293 -5.17 17.43 -3.06
C GLY A 293 -6.14 16.75 -2.10
N LEU A 294 -5.87 16.85 -0.79
CA LEU A 294 -6.76 16.28 0.23
C LEU A 294 -8.08 17.06 0.33
N THR A 295 -8.07 18.39 0.31
CA THR A 295 -9.29 19.21 0.28
C THR A 295 -10.18 18.86 -0.90
N LYS A 296 -9.61 18.74 -2.11
CA LYS A 296 -10.37 18.39 -3.32
C LYS A 296 -11.00 17.00 -3.25
N TYR A 297 -10.30 16.04 -2.67
CA TYR A 297 -10.85 14.72 -2.43
C TYR A 297 -12.06 14.75 -1.49
N LEU A 298 -11.98 15.51 -0.40
CA LEU A 298 -13.06 15.63 0.58
C LEU A 298 -14.30 16.30 -0.02
N GLU A 299 -14.12 17.36 -0.82
CA GLU A 299 -15.20 18.01 -1.56
C GLU A 299 -15.92 17.01 -2.47
N GLN A 300 -15.16 16.19 -3.20
CA GLN A 300 -15.73 15.18 -4.08
C GLN A 300 -16.49 14.10 -3.31
N MET A 301 -15.92 13.56 -2.23
CA MET A 301 -16.57 12.52 -1.42
C MET A 301 -17.86 13.01 -0.77
N THR A 302 -17.86 14.23 -0.25
CA THR A 302 -19.05 14.87 0.34
C THR A 302 -20.15 15.04 -0.71
N ARG A 303 -19.79 15.53 -1.90
CA ARG A 303 -20.77 15.73 -2.99
C ARG A 303 -21.37 14.42 -3.50
N ILE A 304 -20.57 13.35 -3.60
CA ILE A 304 -21.07 12.01 -3.97
C ILE A 304 -22.11 11.55 -2.95
N TRP A 305 -21.82 11.73 -1.66
CA TRP A 305 -22.72 11.35 -0.59
C TRP A 305 -24.04 12.13 -0.63
N ASP A 306 -23.97 13.46 -0.73
CA ASP A 306 -25.16 14.32 -0.79
C ASP A 306 -26.07 13.96 -1.97
N ASN A 307 -25.48 13.71 -3.15
CA ASN A 307 -26.21 13.26 -4.34
C ASN A 307 -26.89 11.89 -4.14
N THR A 308 -26.26 11.00 -3.38
CA THR A 308 -26.80 9.67 -3.09
C THR A 308 -27.99 9.77 -2.11
N GLN A 309 -27.86 10.59 -1.06
CA GLN A 309 -28.93 10.83 -0.08
C GLN A 309 -30.14 11.52 -0.71
N ALA A 310 -29.92 12.51 -1.58
CA ALA A 310 -30.99 13.25 -2.25
C ALA A 310 -31.90 12.38 -3.14
N ARG A 311 -31.44 11.19 -3.54
CA ARG A 311 -32.17 10.30 -4.45
C ARG A 311 -32.90 9.14 -3.76
N ASN A 312 -32.78 8.98 -2.45
CA ASN A 312 -33.25 7.78 -1.72
C ASN A 312 -32.76 6.46 -2.35
N GLU A 313 -31.65 6.49 -3.07
CA GLU A 313 -31.05 5.29 -3.67
C GLU A 313 -30.18 4.60 -2.62
N PRO A 314 -30.20 3.25 -2.53
CA PRO A 314 -29.26 2.54 -1.69
C PRO A 314 -27.84 2.91 -2.09
N SER A 315 -26.98 3.23 -1.11
CA SER A 315 -25.59 3.69 -1.30
C SER A 315 -24.66 2.76 -2.10
N SER A 316 -25.17 1.62 -2.58
CA SER A 316 -24.51 0.66 -3.44
C SER A 316 -24.54 0.97 -4.94
N GLU A 317 -25.37 1.91 -5.43
CA GLU A 317 -25.53 2.20 -6.87
C GLU A 317 -25.14 3.63 -7.27
N ILE A 318 -23.92 4.05 -6.94
CA ILE A 318 -23.37 5.30 -7.51
C ILE A 318 -23.04 5.07 -9.00
N THR A 319 -23.70 5.79 -9.90
CA THR A 319 -23.48 5.63 -11.35
C THR A 319 -22.33 6.50 -11.87
N THR A 320 -21.78 6.13 -13.03
CA THR A 320 -20.71 6.92 -13.70
C THR A 320 -21.19 8.33 -14.07
N LYS A 321 -22.51 8.51 -14.29
CA LYS A 321 -23.13 9.78 -14.69
C LYS A 321 -23.17 10.79 -13.53
N ASP A 322 -23.33 10.31 -12.30
CA ASP A 322 -23.45 11.14 -11.10
C ASP A 322 -22.11 11.73 -10.67
N LEU A 323 -21.03 11.05 -11.02
CA LEU A 323 -19.66 11.48 -10.78
C LEU A 323 -19.16 12.48 -11.82
N LEU A 324 -19.62 12.36 -13.06
CA LEU A 324 -19.29 13.28 -14.16
C LEU A 324 -19.98 14.65 -14.01
N ALA A 325 -21.25 14.68 -13.60
CA ALA A 325 -21.94 15.92 -13.23
C ALA A 325 -21.26 16.65 -12.04
N GLY A 326 -20.50 15.90 -11.24
CA GLY A 326 -19.59 16.40 -10.21
C GLY A 326 -18.45 17.24 -10.77
N ALA A 327 -17.75 16.71 -11.77
CA ALA A 327 -16.56 17.31 -12.37
C ALA A 327 -16.87 18.51 -13.28
N GLU A 328 -18.01 18.50 -13.99
CA GLU A 328 -18.39 19.58 -14.92
C GLU A 328 -18.67 20.93 -14.23
N ASN A 329 -18.96 20.96 -12.93
CA ASN A 329 -19.26 22.21 -12.19
C ASN A 329 -18.06 22.80 -11.43
N SER A 330 -16.89 22.15 -11.45
CA SER A 330 -15.69 22.75 -10.85
C SER A 330 -15.02 23.67 -11.87
N GLN A 331 -15.24 24.99 -11.73
CA GLN A 331 -14.46 26.00 -12.44
C GLN A 331 -12.97 25.84 -12.08
N LEU A 332 -12.23 25.12 -12.91
CA LEU A 332 -10.79 24.93 -12.77
C LEU A 332 -10.14 25.40 -14.08
N THR A 333 -9.24 26.36 -14.00
CA THR A 333 -8.37 26.74 -15.12
C THR A 333 -6.98 26.14 -14.91
N GLY A 334 -6.39 25.60 -15.98
CA GLY A 334 -5.12 24.87 -15.96
C GLY A 334 -3.89 25.67 -15.50
N ASP A 335 -4.01 26.99 -15.35
CA ASP A 335 -2.88 27.88 -15.04
C ASP A 335 -2.42 27.85 -13.56
N GLN A 336 -3.23 27.27 -12.65
CA GLN A 336 -2.93 27.29 -11.20
C GLN A 336 -2.32 26.00 -10.65
N LEU A 337 -2.19 24.96 -11.49
CA LEU A 337 -1.63 23.68 -11.09
C LEU A 337 -0.48 23.34 -12.04
N GLY A 338 0.72 23.11 -11.52
CA GLY A 338 1.79 22.50 -12.31
C GLY A 338 1.27 21.20 -12.92
N GLY A 339 1.47 21.02 -14.23
CA GLY A 339 0.78 20.00 -15.04
C GLY A 339 0.81 18.58 -14.46
N ASP A 340 1.90 18.21 -13.79
CA ASP A 340 2.08 16.88 -13.21
C ASP A 340 1.19 16.65 -11.98
N ALA A 341 0.99 17.66 -11.13
CA ALA A 341 0.18 17.56 -9.91
C ALA A 341 -1.33 17.51 -10.24
N ALA A 342 -1.76 18.23 -11.27
CA ALA A 342 -3.12 18.16 -11.78
C ALA A 342 -3.41 16.79 -12.40
N PHE A 343 -2.44 16.22 -13.14
CA PHE A 343 -2.55 14.91 -13.76
C PHE A 343 -2.59 13.79 -12.72
N GLU A 344 -1.72 13.81 -11.69
CA GLU A 344 -1.75 12.84 -10.60
C GLU A 344 -3.06 12.88 -9.80
N LEU A 345 -3.62 14.07 -9.58
CA LEU A 345 -4.88 14.24 -8.86
C LEU A 345 -6.06 13.73 -9.70
N ALA A 346 -6.14 14.09 -10.98
CA ALA A 346 -7.16 13.61 -11.90
C ALA A 346 -7.07 12.09 -12.08
N ASP A 347 -5.88 11.54 -12.26
CA ASP A 347 -5.64 10.11 -12.37
C ASP A 347 -5.96 9.35 -11.07
N THR A 348 -5.65 9.91 -9.91
CA THR A 348 -6.01 9.35 -8.60
C THR A 348 -7.52 9.34 -8.38
N ILE A 349 -8.22 10.41 -8.76
CA ILE A 349 -9.68 10.49 -8.74
C ILE A 349 -10.28 9.44 -9.68
N LEU A 350 -9.85 9.39 -10.93
CA LEU A 350 -10.36 8.46 -11.94
C LEU A 350 -10.07 6.99 -11.62
N ARG A 351 -8.91 6.67 -11.00
CA ARG A 351 -8.53 5.31 -10.59
C ARG A 351 -9.25 4.83 -9.33
N ASN A 352 -9.45 5.70 -8.34
CA ASN A 352 -10.19 5.34 -7.12
C ASN A 352 -11.68 5.11 -7.38
N LEU A 353 -12.21 5.66 -8.48
CA LEU A 353 -13.59 5.43 -8.85
C LEU A 353 -13.88 3.98 -9.21
N ARG A 354 -12.95 3.20 -9.79
CA ARG A 354 -13.12 1.76 -10.17
C ARG A 354 -14.56 1.35 -10.48
N LEU A 355 -15.30 2.23 -11.15
CA LEU A 355 -16.70 1.99 -11.41
C LEU A 355 -16.72 0.89 -12.46
N LYS A 356 -17.63 -0.06 -12.29
CA LYS A 356 -18.18 -0.74 -13.44
C LYS A 356 -18.83 0.35 -14.29
N ILE A 357 -18.04 0.97 -15.17
CA ILE A 357 -18.56 1.66 -16.34
C ILE A 357 -19.14 0.53 -17.19
N SER A 358 -20.40 0.20 -16.93
CA SER A 358 -21.26 -0.53 -17.85
C SER A 358 -21.64 0.44 -18.97
N THR A 359 -20.68 0.89 -19.76
CA THR A 359 -21.00 1.50 -21.05
C THR A 359 -20.74 0.44 -22.09
N GLN A 360 -21.83 -0.15 -22.56
CA GLN A 360 -21.82 -0.74 -23.89
C GLN A 360 -21.63 0.42 -24.89
N GLY A 361 -20.40 0.89 -25.10
CA GLY A 361 -20.13 1.94 -26.09
C GLY A 361 -18.85 2.74 -25.89
N SER A 362 -18.36 3.32 -27.00
CA SER A 362 -17.39 4.42 -27.01
C SER A 362 -18.07 5.74 -26.61
N GLY A 363 -17.34 6.64 -25.96
CA GLY A 363 -17.86 7.94 -25.53
C GLY A 363 -16.77 9.00 -25.43
N THR A 364 -17.19 10.25 -25.33
CA THR A 364 -16.31 11.41 -25.07
C THR A 364 -16.82 12.16 -23.86
N VAL A 365 -15.91 12.73 -23.08
CA VAL A 365 -16.18 13.59 -21.93
C VAL A 365 -15.35 14.85 -22.11
N ASP A 366 -16.02 16.00 -22.12
CA ASP A 366 -15.37 17.31 -22.16
C ASP A 366 -15.25 17.83 -20.73
N VAL A 367 -14.02 18.13 -20.31
CA VAL A 367 -13.75 18.72 -19.00
C VAL A 367 -13.34 20.17 -19.25
N GLU A 368 -14.20 21.09 -18.83
CA GLU A 368 -13.96 22.53 -18.97
C GLU A 368 -12.63 22.90 -18.29
N GLY A 369 -11.76 23.60 -19.04
CA GLY A 369 -10.41 23.98 -18.58
C GLY A 369 -9.32 22.90 -18.68
N PHE A 370 -9.67 21.66 -19.02
CA PHE A 370 -8.70 20.54 -19.14
C PHE A 370 -8.67 19.89 -20.53
N GLY A 371 -9.77 19.90 -21.28
CA GLY A 371 -9.83 19.31 -22.63
C GLY A 371 -10.71 18.07 -22.73
N ARG A 372 -10.64 17.41 -23.89
CA ARG A 372 -11.54 16.30 -24.27
C ARG A 372 -10.90 14.94 -24.01
N PHE A 373 -11.58 14.11 -23.24
CA PHE A 373 -11.20 12.71 -23.02
C PHE A 373 -12.08 11.78 -23.83
N SER A 374 -11.46 10.99 -24.71
CA SER A 374 -12.13 10.02 -25.56
C SER A 374 -11.86 8.60 -25.09
N PHE A 375 -12.91 7.80 -24.94
CA PHE A 375 -12.83 6.41 -24.52
C PHE A 375 -13.21 5.49 -25.67
N LYS A 376 -12.27 4.63 -26.08
CA LYS A 376 -12.52 3.61 -27.11
C LYS A 376 -12.19 2.23 -26.58
N ARG A 377 -13.14 1.30 -26.73
CA ARG A 377 -12.90 -0.13 -26.54
C ARG A 377 -12.37 -0.68 -27.85
N ASN A 378 -11.16 -1.24 -27.84
CA ASN A 378 -10.70 -1.96 -29.03
C ASN A 378 -11.40 -3.34 -29.11
N LYS A 379 -11.28 -4.02 -30.25
CA LYS A 379 -11.92 -5.33 -30.48
C LYS A 379 -11.51 -6.42 -29.48
N ASN A 380 -10.39 -6.21 -28.77
CA ASN A 380 -9.84 -7.15 -27.78
C ASN A 380 -10.25 -6.79 -26.34
N GLY A 381 -11.13 -5.81 -26.15
CA GLY A 381 -11.62 -5.42 -24.83
C GLY A 381 -10.69 -4.50 -24.05
N ALA A 382 -9.52 -4.13 -24.59
CA ALA A 382 -8.62 -3.17 -23.96
C ALA A 382 -9.20 -1.75 -24.10
N ARG A 383 -9.11 -0.97 -23.02
CA ARG A 383 -9.60 0.40 -22.93
C ARG A 383 -8.46 1.34 -23.28
N ARG A 384 -8.64 2.18 -24.28
CA ARG A 384 -7.70 3.26 -24.62
C ARG A 384 -8.37 4.59 -24.27
N ILE A 385 -7.70 5.38 -23.43
CA ILE A 385 -8.08 6.75 -23.10
C ILE A 385 -7.20 7.63 -23.96
N LEU A 386 -7.81 8.47 -24.79
CA LEU A 386 -7.12 9.47 -25.60
C LEU A 386 -7.48 10.83 -25.04
N PHE A 387 -6.46 11.61 -24.71
CA PHE A 387 -6.61 12.98 -24.25
C PHE A 387 -6.31 13.93 -25.41
N SER A 388 -7.20 14.88 -25.64
CA SER A 388 -7.01 16.00 -26.56
C SER A 388 -7.05 17.28 -25.73
N PRO A 389 -5.93 18.00 -25.60
CA PRO A 389 -5.92 19.30 -24.93
C PRO A 389 -6.95 20.23 -25.58
N GLY A 390 -7.66 21.02 -24.78
CA GLY A 390 -8.53 22.07 -25.30
C GLY A 390 -7.71 23.25 -25.81
N ASP A 391 -8.12 23.86 -26.92
CA ASP A 391 -7.58 25.17 -27.31
C ASP A 391 -8.07 26.20 -26.29
N HIS A 392 -7.12 26.91 -25.66
CA HIS A 392 -7.33 27.86 -24.56
C HIS A 392 -8.18 29.08 -24.95
#